data_AF-A0A5E4QNU2-F1
#
_entry.id   AF-A0A5E4QNU2-F1
#
_cell.length_a   1.000
_cell.length_b   1.000
_cell.length_c   1.000
_cell.angle_alpha   90.00
_cell.angle_beta   90.00
_cell.angle_gamma   90.00
#
_symmetry.space_group_name_H-M   'P 1'
#
loop_
_entity.id
_entity.type
_entity.pdbx_description
1 polymer ?
#
loop_
_entity_poly.entity_id
_entity_poly.type
_entity_poly.pdbx_seq_one_letter_code
_entity_poly.pdbx_strand_id
1 'polypeptide(L)'
;MYLALISKYSLKQPVSWALLAPSLTPHRDFGSSSNPGLRLYKFDSDTGKVLDYTQFYLDLAAANRADKASEWVTEYNLTQYYGLRDVSAESLHNLAEKLRFNSPQETTFFAKYLRAYNVKYDAADNCDGACAHQHFCAITCLEHISYRHCVEAAASALAASGKSSPLVASLINIVLTIITIIIVAK
;
A
#
# COMPACT_ATOMS: atom_id res chain seq x y z
N MET A 1 -4.75 5.58 -4.15
CA MET A 1 -4.70 5.30 -5.61
C MET A 1 -4.93 3.81 -5.80
N TYR A 2 -5.93 3.40 -6.58
CA TYR A 2 -6.09 2.00 -6.96
C TYR A 2 -5.50 1.79 -8.37
N LEU A 3 -4.43 1.01 -8.45
CA LEU A 3 -3.65 0.76 -9.66
C LEU A 3 -3.48 -0.75 -9.84
N ALA A 4 -3.60 -1.22 -11.06
CA ALA A 4 -3.26 -2.57 -11.46
C ALA A 4 -2.21 -2.49 -12.57
N LEU A 5 -1.06 -3.15 -12.38
CA LEU A 5 0.02 -3.21 -13.35
C LEU A 5 0.02 -4.56 -14.06
N ILE A 6 -0.03 -4.51 -15.38
CA ILE A 6 0.00 -5.69 -16.24
C ILE A 6 1.42 -5.85 -16.75
N SER A 7 2.08 -6.92 -16.34
CA SER A 7 3.46 -7.22 -16.71
C SER A 7 3.54 -8.45 -17.60
N LYS A 8 4.52 -8.48 -18.52
CA LYS A 8 4.82 -9.71 -19.29
C LYS A 8 5.45 -10.74 -18.37
N TYR A 9 4.84 -11.93 -18.32
CA TYR A 9 5.25 -13.06 -17.47
C TYR A 9 6.73 -13.43 -17.62
N SER A 10 7.29 -13.33 -18.84
CA SER A 10 8.67 -13.73 -19.14
C SER A 10 9.76 -12.72 -18.75
N LEU A 11 9.41 -11.44 -18.52
CA LEU A 11 10.40 -10.36 -18.41
C LEU A 11 10.21 -9.43 -17.20
N LYS A 12 9.16 -9.63 -16.38
CA LYS A 12 8.75 -8.70 -15.30
C LYS A 12 8.67 -7.24 -15.77
N GLN A 13 8.43 -7.03 -17.06
CA GLN A 13 8.37 -5.71 -17.67
C GLN A 13 6.92 -5.22 -17.65
N PRO A 14 6.64 -4.02 -17.11
CA PRO A 14 5.30 -3.45 -17.15
C PRO A 14 4.95 -3.09 -18.60
N VAL A 15 3.87 -3.67 -19.11
CA VAL A 15 3.43 -3.50 -20.50
C VAL A 15 2.09 -2.81 -20.63
N SER A 16 1.26 -2.89 -19.59
CA SER A 16 -0.03 -2.21 -19.55
C SER A 16 -0.40 -1.90 -18.10
N TRP A 17 -1.44 -1.11 -17.92
CA TRP A 17 -1.90 -0.67 -16.61
C TRP A 17 -3.41 -0.42 -16.65
N ALA A 18 -4.04 -0.52 -15.49
CA ALA A 18 -5.42 -0.12 -15.27
C ALA A 18 -5.52 0.73 -14.00
N LEU A 19 -6.20 1.87 -14.12
CA LEU A 19 -6.50 2.73 -12.98
C LEU A 19 -7.93 2.44 -12.54
N LEU A 20 -8.09 1.94 -11.31
CA LEU A 20 -9.40 1.67 -10.75
C LEU A 20 -9.90 2.94 -10.07
N ALA A 21 -11.14 3.33 -10.36
CA ALA A 21 -11.79 4.48 -9.75
C ALA A 21 -12.37 4.07 -8.38
N PRO A 22 -12.40 4.98 -7.38
CA PRO A 22 -13.12 4.74 -6.14
C PRO A 22 -14.64 4.73 -6.37
N SER A 23 -15.38 4.25 -5.37
CA SER A 23 -16.84 4.19 -5.39
C SER A 23 -17.49 5.55 -5.07
N LEU A 24 -18.69 5.76 -5.61
CA LEU A 24 -19.59 6.81 -5.13
C LEU A 24 -20.24 6.43 -3.80
N THR A 25 -20.59 5.15 -3.64
CA THR A 25 -21.14 4.65 -2.38
C THR A 25 -20.07 4.74 -1.29
N PRO A 26 -20.32 5.46 -0.18
CA PRO A 26 -19.42 5.45 0.95
C PRO A 26 -19.45 4.05 1.56
N HIS A 27 -18.27 3.52 1.85
CA HIS A 27 -18.12 2.22 2.46
C HIS A 27 -17.56 2.36 3.86
N ARG A 28 -18.09 1.58 4.80
CA ARG A 28 -17.62 1.56 6.19
C ARG A 28 -17.50 0.12 6.68
N ASP A 29 -16.28 -0.41 6.58
CA ASP A 29 -15.90 -1.69 7.19
C ASP A 29 -14.96 -1.46 8.38
N PHE A 30 -14.79 -2.51 9.19
CA PHE A 30 -13.77 -2.55 10.23
C PHE A 30 -12.37 -2.49 9.58
N GLY A 31 -11.74 -1.32 9.60
CA GLY A 31 -10.37 -1.10 9.14
C GLY A 31 -10.22 -0.59 7.71
N SER A 32 -11.30 -0.26 7.01
CA SER A 32 -11.23 0.53 5.78
C SER A 32 -12.52 1.31 5.57
N SER A 33 -12.37 2.60 5.30
CA SER A 33 -13.48 3.50 5.02
C SER A 33 -13.03 4.53 4.00
N SER A 34 -13.94 4.94 3.13
CA SER A 34 -13.65 5.93 2.10
C SER A 34 -14.80 6.91 1.93
N ASN A 35 -14.45 8.15 1.63
CA ASN A 35 -15.42 9.12 1.16
C ASN A 35 -15.90 8.74 -0.26
N PRO A 36 -17.11 9.19 -0.66
CA PRO A 36 -17.51 9.16 -2.05
C PRO A 36 -16.47 9.84 -2.95
N GLY A 37 -16.10 9.18 -4.05
CA GLY A 37 -15.10 9.68 -4.99
C GLY A 37 -15.55 9.57 -6.43
N LEU A 38 -15.14 10.53 -7.27
CA LEU A 38 -15.29 10.49 -8.72
C LEU A 38 -14.00 10.96 -9.40
N ARG A 39 -13.75 10.48 -10.61
CA ARG A 39 -12.51 10.78 -11.33
C ARG A 39 -12.80 11.33 -12.71
N LEU A 40 -12.15 12.44 -13.04
CA LEU A 40 -12.18 13.06 -14.37
C LEU A 40 -10.84 12.80 -15.07
N TYR A 41 -10.88 12.12 -16.21
CA TYR A 41 -9.68 11.82 -16.99
C TYR A 41 -9.39 12.89 -18.02
N LYS A 42 -8.12 13.27 -18.15
CA LYS A 42 -7.59 14.04 -19.26
C LYS A 42 -6.84 13.09 -20.18
N PHE A 43 -7.22 13.06 -21.45
CA PHE A 43 -6.57 12.22 -22.46
C PHE A 43 -6.31 13.02 -23.73
N ASP A 44 -5.35 12.55 -24.50
CA ASP A 44 -5.05 13.03 -25.84
C ASP A 44 -6.11 12.51 -26.81
N SER A 45 -6.80 13.41 -27.52
CA SER A 45 -7.96 13.07 -28.36
C SER A 45 -7.59 12.23 -29.58
N ASP A 46 -6.36 12.34 -30.05
CA ASP A 46 -5.92 11.73 -31.31
C ASP A 46 -5.38 10.32 -31.05
N THR A 47 -4.68 10.13 -29.93
CA THR A 47 -4.03 8.87 -29.55
C THR A 47 -4.79 8.08 -28.50
N GLY A 48 -5.74 8.70 -27.80
CA GLY A 48 -6.43 8.13 -26.64
C GLY A 48 -5.53 7.98 -25.40
N LYS A 49 -4.29 8.47 -25.43
CA LYS A 49 -3.34 8.36 -24.31
C LYS A 49 -3.86 9.16 -23.12
N VAL A 50 -3.99 8.52 -21.97
CA VAL A 50 -4.27 9.23 -20.71
C VAL A 50 -3.08 10.11 -20.35
N LEU A 51 -3.35 11.38 -20.08
CA LEU A 51 -2.35 12.39 -19.74
C LEU A 51 -2.35 12.70 -18.23
N ASP A 52 -3.52 12.71 -17.59
CA ASP A 52 -3.69 12.89 -16.16
C ASP A 52 -5.11 12.47 -15.73
N TYR A 53 -5.36 12.46 -14.43
CA TYR A 53 -6.72 12.53 -13.91
C TYR A 53 -6.82 13.48 -12.71
N THR A 54 -7.99 14.08 -12.55
CA THR A 54 -8.40 14.79 -11.34
C THR A 54 -9.32 13.90 -10.53
N GLN A 55 -8.91 13.61 -9.29
CA GLN A 55 -9.75 12.92 -8.31
C GLN A 55 -10.54 13.97 -7.53
N PHE A 56 -11.85 13.82 -7.51
CA PHE A 56 -12.75 14.58 -6.65
C PHE A 56 -13.25 13.68 -5.53
N TYR A 57 -13.59 14.30 -4.40
CA TYR A 57 -14.23 13.61 -3.29
C TYR A 57 -15.28 14.50 -2.64
N LEU A 58 -16.21 13.86 -1.94
CA LEU A 58 -17.17 14.52 -1.07
C LEU A 58 -16.76 14.28 0.38
N ASP A 59 -16.46 15.33 1.14
CA ASP A 59 -16.24 15.20 2.58
C ASP A 59 -17.56 14.86 3.27
N LEU A 60 -17.77 13.58 3.54
CA LEU A 60 -19.04 13.09 4.05
C LEU A 60 -19.33 13.64 5.46
N ALA A 61 -18.30 13.83 6.28
CA ALA A 61 -18.44 14.37 7.62
C ALA A 61 -18.88 15.84 7.58
N ALA A 62 -18.30 16.64 6.69
CA ALA A 62 -18.71 18.02 6.46
C ALA A 62 -20.11 18.10 5.84
N ALA A 63 -20.40 17.27 4.84
CA ALA A 63 -21.70 17.22 4.16
C ALA A 63 -22.84 16.88 5.13
N ASN A 64 -22.64 15.94 6.06
CA ASN A 64 -23.64 15.55 7.04
C ASN A 64 -23.88 16.62 8.13
N ARG A 65 -22.97 17.57 8.31
CA ARG A 65 -23.13 18.69 9.26
C ARG A 65 -23.75 19.94 8.62
N ALA A 66 -23.79 20.02 7.29
CA ALA A 66 -24.22 21.21 6.60
C ALA A 66 -25.73 21.17 6.29
N ASP A 67 -26.42 22.28 6.51
CA ASP A 67 -27.81 22.48 6.07
C ASP A 67 -27.93 22.81 4.56
N LYS A 68 -26.83 22.73 3.81
CA LYS A 68 -26.73 23.10 2.39
C LYS A 68 -26.32 21.91 1.53
N ALA A 69 -26.50 22.06 0.21
CA ALA A 69 -26.07 21.09 -0.77
C ALA A 69 -24.58 20.75 -0.63
N SER A 70 -24.26 19.47 -0.71
CA SER A 70 -22.90 18.97 -0.52
C SER A 70 -22.01 19.36 -1.71
N GLU A 71 -20.85 19.95 -1.43
CA GLU A 71 -19.89 20.38 -2.46
C GLU A 71 -18.83 19.31 -2.72
N TRP A 72 -18.67 18.93 -3.99
CA TRP A 72 -17.57 18.09 -4.45
C TRP A 72 -16.31 18.93 -4.61
N VAL A 73 -15.22 18.49 -4.01
CA VAL A 73 -13.95 19.22 -4.03
C VAL A 73 -12.84 18.37 -4.64
N THR A 74 -11.87 19.04 -5.26
CA THR A 74 -10.69 18.37 -5.80
C THR A 74 -9.86 17.77 -4.65
N GLU A 75 -9.61 16.46 -4.72
CA GLU A 75 -8.69 15.77 -3.82
C GLU A 75 -7.24 15.96 -4.30
N TYR A 76 -6.96 15.57 -5.55
CA TYR A 76 -5.64 15.69 -6.17
C TYR A 76 -5.68 15.45 -7.69
N ASN A 77 -4.63 15.90 -8.39
CA ASN A 77 -4.31 15.50 -9.76
C ASN A 77 -3.21 14.43 -9.73
N LEU A 78 -3.34 13.33 -10.47
CA LEU A 78 -2.43 12.17 -10.39
C LEU A 78 -0.97 12.56 -10.59
N THR A 79 -0.67 13.25 -11.70
CA THR A 79 0.72 13.56 -12.07
C THR A 79 1.38 14.49 -11.06
N GLN A 80 0.69 15.58 -10.69
CA GLN A 80 1.17 16.54 -9.70
C GLN A 80 1.31 15.90 -8.31
N TYR A 81 0.34 15.08 -7.90
CA TYR A 81 0.34 14.48 -6.58
C TYR A 81 1.49 13.49 -6.42
N TYR A 82 1.76 12.66 -7.41
CA TYR A 82 2.81 11.64 -7.32
C TYR A 82 4.14 12.04 -7.96
N GLY A 83 4.23 13.23 -8.55
CA GLY A 83 5.42 13.72 -9.23
C GLY A 83 5.75 12.92 -10.49
N LEU A 84 4.73 12.49 -11.24
CA LEU A 84 4.89 11.73 -12.47
C LEU A 84 5.13 12.67 -13.65
N ARG A 85 6.05 12.29 -14.55
CA ARG A 85 6.26 13.01 -15.81
C ARG A 85 5.21 12.65 -16.85
N ASP A 86 4.73 11.42 -16.82
CA ASP A 86 3.69 10.92 -17.71
C ASP A 86 2.91 9.76 -17.07
N VAL A 87 1.79 9.39 -17.69
CA VAL A 87 1.00 8.21 -17.31
C VAL A 87 1.34 7.07 -18.26
N SER A 88 2.44 6.39 -17.96
CA SER A 88 2.93 5.22 -18.69
C SER A 88 3.05 3.99 -17.77
N ALA A 89 3.12 2.80 -18.36
CA ALA A 89 3.29 1.56 -17.61
C ALA A 89 4.57 1.59 -16.76
N GLU A 90 5.66 2.14 -17.30
CA GLU A 90 6.93 2.29 -16.61
C GLU A 90 6.86 3.33 -15.47
N SER A 91 6.31 4.52 -15.71
CA SER A 91 6.13 5.54 -14.67
C SER A 91 5.26 5.06 -13.51
N LEU A 92 4.18 4.33 -13.81
CA LEU A 92 3.28 3.76 -12.80
C LEU A 92 3.90 2.56 -12.07
N HIS A 93 4.73 1.77 -12.74
CA HIS A 93 5.49 0.70 -12.09
C HIS A 93 6.55 1.24 -11.13
N ASN A 94 7.33 2.24 -11.55
CA ASN A 94 8.29 2.93 -10.70
C ASN A 94 7.61 3.63 -9.52
N LEU A 95 6.36 4.07 -9.68
CA LEU A 95 5.55 4.59 -8.58
C LEU A 95 5.17 3.48 -7.58
N ALA A 96 4.75 2.31 -8.06
CA ALA A 96 4.40 1.18 -7.22
C ALA A 96 5.60 0.62 -6.43
N GLU A 97 6.80 0.60 -7.01
CA GLU A 97 8.02 0.16 -6.31
C GLU A 97 8.31 0.98 -5.04
N LYS A 98 7.88 2.25 -4.99
CA LYS A 98 8.02 3.11 -3.79
C LYS A 98 7.12 2.69 -2.62
N LEU A 99 6.19 1.76 -2.83
CA LEU A 99 5.35 1.20 -1.77
C LEU A 99 6.08 0.10 -0.98
N ARG A 100 7.22 -0.39 -1.48
CA ARG A 100 8.04 -1.36 -0.77
C ARG A 100 8.61 -0.68 0.47
N PHE A 101 8.38 -1.28 1.64
CA PHE A 101 8.64 -0.68 2.94
C PHE A 101 10.04 -1.07 3.45
N ASN A 102 11.07 -0.35 3.01
CA ASN A 102 12.47 -0.65 3.34
C ASN A 102 13.19 0.52 4.06
N SER A 103 12.59 1.71 4.14
CA SER A 103 13.19 2.92 4.70
C SER A 103 12.16 3.91 5.27
N PRO A 104 12.57 4.84 6.17
CA PRO A 104 11.68 5.86 6.73
C PRO A 104 11.08 6.84 5.70
N GLN A 105 11.74 7.06 4.56
CA GLN A 105 11.23 7.94 3.49
C GLN A 105 10.07 7.29 2.73
N GLU A 106 10.08 5.97 2.62
CA GLU A 106 8.97 5.17 2.04
C GLU A 106 7.75 5.20 2.96
N THR A 107 7.91 5.34 4.28
CA THR A 107 6.79 5.55 5.22
C THR A 107 5.95 6.79 4.88
N THR A 108 6.59 7.92 4.55
CA THR A 108 5.89 9.15 4.18
C THR A 108 5.16 9.01 2.83
N PHE A 109 5.81 8.35 1.86
CA PHE A 109 5.18 8.09 0.57
C PHE A 109 3.97 7.15 0.71
N PHE A 110 4.11 6.11 1.51
CA PHE A 110 3.06 5.15 1.74
C PHE A 110 1.87 5.77 2.47
N ALA A 111 2.09 6.62 3.48
CA ALA A 111 1.02 7.39 4.13
C ALA A 111 0.27 8.29 3.12
N LYS A 112 1.00 8.93 2.21
CA LYS A 112 0.42 9.72 1.11
C LYS A 112 -0.39 8.84 0.15
N TYR A 113 0.09 7.64 -0.18
CA TYR A 113 -0.64 6.66 -0.98
C TYR A 113 -1.94 6.22 -0.29
N LEU A 114 -1.89 5.87 1.00
CA LEU A 114 -3.04 5.41 1.78
C LEU A 114 -4.11 6.48 1.89
N ARG A 115 -3.72 7.73 2.12
CA ARG A 115 -4.65 8.86 2.11
C ARG A 115 -5.45 8.94 0.82
N ALA A 116 -4.79 8.75 -0.33
CA ALA A 116 -5.45 8.72 -1.63
C ALA A 116 -6.16 7.39 -1.94
N TYR A 117 -5.88 6.31 -1.20
CA TYR A 117 -6.56 5.02 -1.30
C TYR A 117 -7.90 5.06 -0.54
N ASN A 118 -7.92 5.73 0.60
CA ASN A 118 -9.11 5.97 1.42
C ASN A 118 -9.91 7.21 1.01
N VAL A 119 -9.60 7.83 -0.13
CA VAL A 119 -10.32 9.02 -0.64
C VAL A 119 -10.41 10.11 0.44
N LYS A 120 -9.27 10.41 1.06
CA LYS A 120 -9.13 11.43 2.12
C LYS A 120 -9.97 11.17 3.39
N TYR A 121 -10.45 9.95 3.59
CA TYR A 121 -11.07 9.58 4.85
C TYR A 121 -9.99 9.35 5.91
N ASP A 122 -10.07 10.11 7.00
CA ASP A 122 -9.15 9.99 8.13
C ASP A 122 -9.57 8.77 8.98
N ALA A 123 -9.16 7.59 8.53
CA ALA A 123 -9.13 6.40 9.38
C ALA A 123 -7.79 6.34 10.10
N ALA A 124 -7.80 5.98 11.38
CA ALA A 124 -6.60 5.58 12.12
C ALA A 124 -6.11 4.21 11.64
N ASP A 125 -5.82 4.11 10.35
CA ASP A 125 -5.37 2.87 9.72
C ASP A 125 -3.91 2.63 10.11
N ASN A 126 -3.73 1.78 11.12
CA ASN A 126 -2.43 1.23 11.48
C ASN A 126 -2.02 0.21 10.41
N CYS A 127 -1.47 0.68 9.30
CA CYS A 127 -0.90 -0.15 8.26
C CYS A 127 0.63 -0.20 8.42
N ASP A 128 1.14 -1.37 8.80
CA ASP A 128 2.56 -1.63 8.98
C ASP A 128 3.25 -2.06 7.66
N GLY A 129 4.51 -2.48 7.74
CA GLY A 129 5.26 -2.94 6.57
C GLY A 129 4.65 -4.17 5.88
N ALA A 130 3.97 -5.05 6.62
CA ALA A 130 3.30 -6.21 6.03
C ALA A 130 2.06 -5.78 5.24
N CYS A 131 1.28 -4.85 5.78
CA CYS A 131 0.14 -4.24 5.09
C CYS A 131 0.58 -3.47 3.83
N ALA A 132 1.68 -2.70 3.90
CA ALA A 132 2.23 -2.02 2.73
C ALA A 132 2.68 -3.00 1.63
N HIS A 133 3.31 -4.12 2.02
CA HIS A 133 3.70 -5.17 1.08
C HIS A 133 2.49 -5.84 0.41
N GLN A 134 1.39 -6.04 1.13
CA GLN A 134 0.14 -6.55 0.53
C GLN A 134 -0.40 -5.60 -0.54
N HIS A 135 -0.39 -4.29 -0.31
CA HIS A 135 -0.76 -3.31 -1.33
C HIS A 135 0.17 -3.37 -2.55
N PHE A 136 1.48 -3.46 -2.33
CA PHE A 136 2.45 -3.64 -3.42
C PHE A 136 2.15 -4.89 -4.25
N CYS A 137 1.89 -6.03 -3.61
CA CYS A 137 1.53 -7.27 -4.30
C CYS A 137 0.20 -7.14 -5.05
N ALA A 138 -0.82 -6.51 -4.47
CA ALA A 138 -2.11 -6.32 -5.11
C ALA A 138 -1.99 -5.47 -6.40
N ILE A 139 -1.07 -4.51 -6.42
CA ILE A 139 -0.83 -3.65 -7.58
C ILE A 139 -0.01 -4.37 -8.66
N THR A 140 1.00 -5.14 -8.28
CA THR A 140 2.01 -5.69 -9.20
C THR A 140 1.76 -7.13 -9.64
N CYS A 141 0.94 -7.88 -8.90
CA CYS A 141 0.68 -9.30 -9.12
C CYS A 141 -0.83 -9.54 -9.31
N LEU A 142 -1.30 -9.47 -10.55
CA LEU A 142 -2.73 -9.59 -10.86
C LEU A 142 -3.25 -11.04 -10.87
N GLU A 143 -2.37 -12.01 -11.15
CA GLU A 143 -2.73 -13.41 -11.08
C GLU A 143 -2.79 -13.88 -9.62
N HIS A 144 -3.83 -14.63 -9.27
CA HIS A 144 -4.05 -15.11 -7.91
C HIS A 144 -2.85 -15.90 -7.35
N ILE A 145 -2.19 -16.71 -8.18
CA ILE A 145 -1.01 -17.50 -7.77
C ILE A 145 0.19 -16.58 -7.50
N SER A 146 0.48 -15.65 -8.42
CA SER A 146 1.56 -14.68 -8.26
C SER A 146 1.36 -13.77 -7.06
N TYR A 147 0.12 -13.31 -6.84
CA TYR A 147 -0.25 -12.51 -5.67
C TYR A 147 0.06 -13.26 -4.37
N ARG A 148 -0.39 -14.51 -4.26
CA ARG A 148 -0.16 -15.34 -3.07
C ARG A 148 1.33 -15.52 -2.79
N HIS A 149 2.11 -15.88 -3.81
CA HIS A 149 3.56 -16.01 -3.67
C HIS A 149 4.24 -14.70 -3.27
N CYS A 150 3.79 -13.57 -3.81
CA CYS A 150 4.31 -12.26 -3.44
C CYS A 150 4.08 -11.97 -1.95
N VAL A 151 2.87 -12.19 -1.44
CA VAL A 151 2.53 -11.94 -0.04
C VAL A 151 3.29 -12.90 0.90
N GLU A 152 3.39 -14.18 0.56
CA GLU A 152 4.09 -15.21 1.36
C GLU A 152 5.60 -14.97 1.46
N ALA A 153 6.23 -14.40 0.42
CA ALA A 153 7.66 -14.10 0.42
C ALA A 153 8.05 -13.11 1.53
N ALA A 154 7.21 -12.10 1.79
CA ALA A 154 7.45 -11.17 2.89
C ALA A 154 7.25 -11.81 4.26
N ALA A 155 6.19 -12.63 4.43
CA ALA A 155 5.99 -13.38 5.68
C ALA A 155 7.17 -14.31 5.99
N SER A 156 7.71 -14.98 4.96
CA SER A 156 8.89 -15.84 5.09
C SER A 156 10.15 -15.06 5.47
N ALA A 157 10.36 -13.89 4.87
CA ALA A 157 11.50 -13.01 5.19
C ALA A 157 11.42 -12.47 6.63
N LEU A 158 10.23 -12.04 7.08
CA LEU A 158 10.00 -11.59 8.45
C LEU A 158 10.24 -12.72 9.46
N ALA A 159 9.72 -13.92 9.18
CA ALA A 159 9.91 -15.10 10.01
C ALA A 159 11.38 -15.55 10.08
N ALA A 160 12.14 -15.39 8.99
CA ALA A 160 13.58 -15.65 8.96
C ALA A 160 14.36 -14.61 9.79
N SER A 161 13.98 -13.32 9.71
CA SER A 161 14.59 -12.26 10.51
C SER A 161 14.30 -12.39 12.02
N GLY A 162 13.17 -12.99 12.40
CA GLY A 162 12.81 -13.23 13.81
C GLY A 162 13.53 -14.42 14.46
N LYS A 163 14.29 -15.23 13.71
CA LYS A 163 14.98 -16.43 14.21
C LYS A 163 16.45 -16.22 14.60
N SER A 164 16.97 -14.99 14.59
CA SER A 164 18.35 -14.70 14.97
C SER A 164 18.57 -14.36 16.45
N SER A 165 17.81 -14.96 17.37
CA SER A 165 18.25 -15.10 18.76
C SER A 165 18.80 -16.51 18.95
N PRO A 166 20.12 -16.68 19.21
CA PRO A 166 20.66 -18.02 19.38
C PRO A 166 20.11 -18.63 20.67
N LEU A 167 19.21 -19.61 20.53
CA LEU A 167 18.78 -20.51 21.62
C LEU A 167 19.95 -21.13 22.38
N VAL A 168 21.13 -21.17 21.76
CA VAL A 168 22.40 -21.62 22.34
C VAL A 168 22.80 -20.79 23.57
N ALA A 169 22.55 -19.48 23.58
CA ALA A 169 22.87 -18.63 24.73
C ALA A 169 22.00 -18.94 25.96
N SER A 170 20.71 -19.29 25.75
CA SER A 170 19.81 -19.71 26.84
C SER A 170 20.21 -21.08 27.41
N LEU A 171 20.65 -22.02 26.59
CA LEU A 171 21.05 -23.35 27.06
C LEU A 171 22.35 -23.31 27.88
N ILE A 172 23.33 -22.49 27.49
CA ILE A 172 24.59 -22.32 28.24
C ILE A 172 24.32 -21.74 29.63
N ASN A 173 23.45 -20.72 29.72
CA ASN A 173 23.08 -20.11 31.00
C ASN A 173 22.34 -21.10 31.92
N ILE A 174 21.45 -21.93 31.38
CA ILE A 174 20.75 -22.98 32.14
C ILE A 174 21.76 -24.02 32.66
N VAL A 175 22.69 -24.48 31.83
CA VAL A 175 23.72 -25.44 32.23
C VAL A 175 24.64 -24.86 33.32
N LEU A 176 25.07 -23.61 33.19
CA LEU A 176 25.86 -22.93 34.23
C LEU A 176 25.11 -22.83 35.55
N THR A 177 23.81 -22.48 35.54
CA THR A 177 23.00 -22.44 36.77
C THR A 177 22.82 -23.81 37.41
N ILE A 178 22.65 -24.87 36.61
CA ILE A 178 22.55 -26.23 37.15
C ILE A 178 23.89 -26.65 37.77
N ILE A 179 25.02 -26.34 37.12
CA ILE A 179 26.36 -26.63 37.65
C ILE A 179 26.62 -25.88 38.96
N THR A 180 26.28 -24.59 39.07
CA THR A 180 26.45 -23.85 40.33
C THR A 180 25.55 -24.39 41.43
N ILE A 181 24.31 -24.78 41.15
CA ILE A 181 23.43 -25.41 42.14
C ILE A 181 24.03 -26.74 42.63
N ILE A 182 24.57 -27.57 41.74
CA ILE A 182 25.21 -28.84 42.12
C ILE A 182 26.48 -28.62 42.95
N ILE A 183 27.25 -27.57 42.67
CA ILE A 183 28.47 -27.24 43.43
C ILE A 183 28.12 -26.68 44.83
N VAL A 184 27.06 -25.89 44.96
CA VAL A 184 26.63 -25.30 46.26
C VAL A 184 25.88 -26.30 47.14
N ALA A 185 25.23 -27.31 46.55
CA ALA A 185 24.49 -28.33 47.28
C ALA A 185 25.37 -29.51 47.78
N LYS A 186 26.70 -29.36 47.79
CA LYS A 186 27.66 -30.37 48.23
C LYS A 186 28.48 -29.91 49.43
#